data_AF-A0A4R2IM41-F1
#
_entry.id   AF-A0A4R2IM41-F1
#
_cell.length_a   1.000
_cell.length_b   1.000
_cell.length_c   1.000
_cell.angle_alpha   90.00
_cell.angle_beta   90.00
_cell.angle_gamma   90.00
#
_symmetry.space_group_name_H-M   'P 1'
#
loop_
_entity.id
_entity.type
_entity.pdbx_description
1 polymer ?
#
loop_
_entity_poly.entity_id
_entity_poly.type
_entity_poly.pdbx_seq_one_letter_code
_entity_poly.pdbx_strand_id
1 'polypeptide(L)'
;MARSPAEEDEGSDQAGTVVVGVPQGKDAQLIVTFAGVDQTVSFTTGERTSKTAATYYRSKSTADLTGTYGPHRVVKGDFGLEHQTHFTKVTVLPSADGLGWAKSGTMWVAVGTEGSDVRTNLPGTRDYFYSSPVSSPRTAQLVDARSHSFALAGKLVTTMSSEGDLVFQVPETTRSVTLRYAPTATFAVTRVWSSQANPTGGTVTLPSMTVKVDLPQ
;
A
#
# COMPACT_ATOMS: atom_id res chain seq x y z
N MET A 1 -17.57 -39.50 -7.21
CA MET A 1 -17.24 -38.39 -6.29
C MET A 1 -15.96 -37.76 -6.76
N ALA A 2 -15.95 -36.42 -6.80
CA ALA A 2 -14.99 -35.57 -7.48
C ALA A 2 -13.68 -35.33 -6.71
N ARG A 3 -12.58 -35.04 -7.43
CA ARG A 3 -11.88 -33.72 -7.46
C ARG A 3 -10.61 -33.78 -8.35
N SER A 4 -10.47 -32.77 -9.21
CA SER A 4 -9.21 -32.22 -9.76
C SER A 4 -8.98 -30.84 -9.08
N PRO A 5 -7.91 -30.06 -9.35
CA PRO A 5 -6.56 -30.32 -9.90
C PRO A 5 -5.45 -29.69 -9.00
N ALA A 6 -4.17 -29.74 -9.40
CA ALA A 6 -3.15 -28.78 -8.96
C ALA A 6 -2.26 -28.39 -10.17
N GLU A 7 -2.22 -27.09 -10.44
CA GLU A 7 -1.36 -26.40 -11.43
C GLU A 7 0.02 -26.04 -10.82
N GLU A 8 0.91 -25.65 -11.72
CA GLU A 8 2.38 -25.54 -11.67
C GLU A 8 2.97 -24.45 -10.74
N ASP A 9 4.20 -24.69 -10.30
CA ASP A 9 5.03 -23.86 -9.41
C ASP A 9 6.26 -23.34 -10.19
N GLU A 10 6.38 -22.02 -10.37
CA GLU A 10 7.60 -21.34 -10.86
C GLU A 10 8.01 -20.22 -9.90
N GLY A 11 8.90 -20.57 -8.98
CA GLY A 11 9.80 -19.68 -8.28
C GLY A 11 10.97 -20.52 -7.78
N SER A 12 12.16 -20.40 -8.39
CA SER A 12 13.32 -21.11 -7.81
C SER A 12 13.89 -20.27 -6.67
N ASP A 13 13.17 -20.25 -5.55
CA ASP A 13 13.72 -19.99 -4.24
C ASP A 13 14.86 -21.00 -4.04
N GLN A 14 16.11 -20.53 -4.04
CA GLN A 14 17.20 -21.41 -3.63
C GLN A 14 17.14 -21.57 -2.11
N ALA A 15 16.37 -22.59 -1.71
CA ALA A 15 16.23 -23.04 -0.35
C ALA A 15 17.53 -23.72 0.09
N GLY A 16 18.24 -23.08 1.03
CA GLY A 16 19.36 -23.68 1.73
C GLY A 16 18.93 -24.12 3.13
N THR A 17 19.26 -25.36 3.52
CA THR A 17 18.94 -25.90 4.85
C THR A 17 20.18 -25.86 5.75
N VAL A 18 20.06 -25.19 6.89
CA VAL A 18 21.05 -25.23 7.97
C VAL A 18 20.51 -26.10 9.10
N VAL A 19 21.26 -27.14 9.51
CA VAL A 19 20.88 -28.06 10.59
C VAL A 19 21.81 -27.87 11.78
N VAL A 20 21.24 -27.65 12.97
CA VAL A 20 21.99 -27.43 14.21
C VAL A 20 21.42 -28.32 15.31
N GLY A 21 22.28 -29.05 16.03
CA GLY A 21 21.89 -29.92 17.14
C GLY A 21 21.77 -29.15 18.46
N VAL A 22 20.60 -29.16 19.07
CA VAL A 22 20.30 -28.41 20.30
C VAL A 22 20.12 -29.38 21.47
N PRO A 23 20.74 -29.15 22.65
CA PRO A 23 20.55 -30.02 23.81
C PRO A 23 19.08 -30.13 24.20
N GLN A 24 18.70 -31.33 24.62
CA GLN A 24 17.30 -31.62 24.96
C GLN A 24 16.81 -30.65 26.05
N GLY A 25 15.82 -29.84 25.71
CA GLY A 25 15.20 -28.85 26.60
C GLY A 25 15.71 -27.40 26.51
N LYS A 26 16.41 -26.99 25.43
CA LYS A 26 16.85 -25.58 25.22
C LYS A 26 16.37 -24.99 23.89
N ASP A 27 16.12 -23.67 23.87
CA ASP A 27 15.73 -22.90 22.68
C ASP A 27 16.97 -22.34 21.95
N ALA A 28 17.08 -22.62 20.66
CA ALA A 28 18.04 -21.98 19.79
C ALA A 28 17.44 -20.70 19.23
N GLN A 29 18.13 -19.58 19.42
CA GLN A 29 17.71 -18.30 18.88
C GLN A 29 18.46 -18.05 17.58
N LEU A 30 17.72 -17.86 16.49
CA LEU A 30 18.26 -17.27 15.28
C LEU A 30 18.47 -15.82 15.59
N ILE A 31 19.66 -15.54 16.05
CA ILE A 31 20.11 -14.18 15.98
C ILE A 31 20.35 -13.94 14.49
N VAL A 32 19.29 -13.55 13.77
CA VAL A 32 19.46 -12.87 12.51
C VAL A 32 19.94 -11.51 12.94
N THR A 33 21.26 -11.39 12.92
CA THR A 33 21.87 -10.08 12.90
C THR A 33 21.58 -9.52 11.51
N PHE A 34 20.37 -9.01 11.32
CA PHE A 34 20.02 -8.26 10.13
C PHE A 34 20.40 -6.81 10.41
N ALA A 35 21.47 -6.38 9.76
CA ALA A 35 22.04 -5.03 9.89
C ALA A 35 22.43 -4.65 11.34
N GLY A 36 23.09 -5.55 12.06
CA GLY A 36 23.67 -5.22 13.38
C GLY A 36 22.66 -5.08 14.51
N VAL A 37 21.38 -5.38 14.28
CA VAL A 37 20.37 -5.56 15.33
C VAL A 37 20.18 -7.05 15.52
N ASP A 38 20.22 -7.47 16.77
CA ASP A 38 19.71 -8.76 17.14
C ASP A 38 18.19 -8.68 17.03
N GLN A 39 17.74 -8.97 15.81
CA GLN A 39 16.49 -9.69 15.66
C GLN A 39 16.86 -11.04 16.21
N THR A 40 16.67 -11.13 17.51
CA THR A 40 16.56 -12.41 18.13
C THR A 40 15.29 -12.94 17.52
N VAL A 41 15.43 -13.61 16.40
CA VAL A 41 14.39 -14.36 15.79
C VAL A 41 14.55 -15.67 16.50
N SER A 42 13.61 -16.14 17.32
CA SER A 42 13.88 -17.49 17.82
C SER A 42 13.96 -18.40 16.58
N PHE A 43 14.99 -19.25 16.44
CA PHE A 43 15.02 -20.23 15.34
C PHE A 43 13.80 -21.13 15.47
N THR A 44 13.31 -21.27 16.70
CA THR A 44 12.06 -21.89 17.04
C THR A 44 10.82 -21.02 16.71
N THR A 45 10.88 -19.67 16.54
CA THR A 45 9.69 -18.78 16.31
C THR A 45 9.63 -17.85 15.08
N GLY A 46 10.70 -17.52 14.35
CA GLY A 46 10.60 -16.71 13.11
C GLY A 46 10.25 -15.21 13.28
N GLU A 47 10.00 -14.77 14.51
CA GLU A 47 9.66 -13.39 14.88
C GLU A 47 10.74 -12.78 15.74
N ARG A 48 10.84 -11.46 15.71
CA ARG A 48 11.64 -10.75 16.68
C ARG A 48 11.13 -11.07 18.12
N THR A 49 11.90 -11.81 18.93
CA THR A 49 11.70 -12.19 20.35
C THR A 49 12.30 -11.18 21.32
N SER A 50 13.14 -10.29 20.84
CA SER A 50 13.42 -9.07 21.59
C SER A 50 12.09 -8.30 21.70
N LYS A 51 11.61 -7.88 22.89
CA LYS A 51 10.37 -7.05 23.02
C LYS A 51 10.44 -5.76 22.21
N THR A 52 11.67 -5.38 21.88
CA THR A 52 12.08 -4.45 20.84
C THR A 52 11.27 -4.65 19.56
N ALA A 53 10.91 -5.88 19.24
CA ALA A 53 9.94 -6.35 18.26
C ALA A 53 8.70 -5.51 18.19
N ALA A 54 7.69 -6.07 18.82
CA ALA A 54 6.49 -6.15 18.08
C ALA A 54 5.44 -6.90 18.88
N THR A 55 4.65 -6.20 19.68
CA THR A 55 3.28 -6.61 20.03
C THR A 55 2.37 -6.66 18.77
N TYR A 56 2.94 -6.96 17.60
CA TYR A 56 2.69 -6.20 16.36
C TYR A 56 1.90 -6.88 15.28
N TYR A 57 1.66 -8.18 15.31
CA TYR A 57 0.66 -8.72 14.40
C TYR A 57 -0.50 -9.15 15.26
N ARG A 58 -1.35 -8.15 15.42
CA ARG A 58 -2.68 -8.15 15.99
C ARG A 58 -3.46 -9.41 15.59
N SER A 59 -4.40 -9.89 16.44
CA SER A 59 -5.14 -11.16 16.25
C SER A 59 -5.81 -11.28 14.89
N LYS A 60 -6.13 -10.13 14.30
CA LYS A 60 -6.31 -9.97 12.87
C LYS A 60 -5.21 -9.05 12.36
N SER A 61 -4.52 -9.46 11.30
CA SER A 61 -3.64 -8.54 10.57
C SER A 61 -4.47 -7.68 9.63
N THR A 62 -5.66 -8.12 9.21
CA THR A 62 -6.48 -7.42 8.21
C THR A 62 -7.85 -7.04 8.75
N ALA A 63 -8.31 -5.83 8.43
CA ALA A 63 -9.69 -5.38 8.62
C ALA A 63 -10.27 -4.92 7.28
N ASP A 64 -11.56 -5.15 7.08
CA ASP A 64 -12.25 -4.63 5.91
C ASP A 64 -12.31 -3.11 5.97
N LEU A 65 -12.03 -2.49 4.83
CA LEU A 65 -12.12 -1.05 4.64
C LEU A 65 -12.96 -0.87 3.41
N THR A 66 -14.27 -0.73 3.54
CA THR A 66 -15.13 -0.49 2.38
C THR A 66 -15.22 1.01 2.13
N GLY A 67 -14.32 1.52 1.29
CA GLY A 67 -14.29 2.93 0.90
C GLY A 67 -14.23 3.07 -0.61
N THR A 68 -15.27 3.60 -1.23
CA THR A 68 -15.26 3.91 -2.66
C THR A 68 -15.01 5.40 -2.87
N TYR A 69 -13.97 5.71 -3.63
CA TYR A 69 -13.69 7.05 -4.12
C TYR A 69 -14.15 7.17 -5.56
N GLY A 70 -15.04 8.12 -5.86
CA GLY A 70 -15.51 8.38 -7.21
C GLY A 70 -16.66 7.49 -7.71
N PRO A 71 -16.99 7.57 -9.01
CA PRO A 71 -16.26 8.30 -10.05
C PRO A 71 -16.34 9.83 -9.87
N HIS A 72 -15.17 10.49 -9.88
CA HIS A 72 -15.08 11.95 -9.89
C HIS A 72 -14.54 12.42 -11.23
N ARG A 73 -15.32 13.29 -11.89
CA ARG A 73 -14.97 13.85 -13.18
C ARG A 73 -14.66 15.33 -13.08
N VAL A 74 -13.54 15.74 -13.66
CA VAL A 74 -13.16 17.15 -13.82
C VAL A 74 -12.92 17.42 -15.30
N VAL A 75 -13.50 18.52 -15.78
CA VAL A 75 -13.28 19.02 -17.14
C VAL A 75 -12.76 20.44 -17.05
N LYS A 76 -11.64 20.73 -17.72
CA LYS A 76 -11.05 22.06 -17.81
C LYS A 76 -10.65 22.32 -19.26
N GLY A 77 -11.48 23.08 -19.98
CA GLY A 77 -11.38 23.17 -21.44
C GLY A 77 -11.48 21.78 -22.06
N ASP A 78 -10.47 21.40 -22.83
CA ASP A 78 -10.37 20.13 -23.53
C ASP A 78 -9.82 18.99 -22.65
N PHE A 79 -9.26 19.33 -21.49
CA PHE A 79 -8.77 18.32 -20.56
C PHE A 79 -9.95 17.71 -19.79
N GLY A 80 -10.13 16.40 -19.93
CA GLY A 80 -11.04 15.59 -19.13
C GLY A 80 -10.28 14.58 -18.29
N LEU A 81 -10.57 14.54 -16.99
CA LEU A 81 -10.09 13.54 -16.04
C LEU A 81 -11.29 12.87 -15.38
N GLU A 82 -11.30 11.56 -15.35
CA GLU A 82 -12.16 10.76 -14.48
C GLU A 82 -11.26 9.91 -13.58
N HIS A 83 -11.52 9.95 -12.27
CA HIS A 83 -10.78 9.18 -11.27
C HIS A 83 -11.74 8.41 -10.37
N GLN A 84 -11.49 7.12 -10.22
CA GLN A 84 -12.16 6.23 -9.30
C GLN A 84 -11.11 5.31 -8.65
N THR A 85 -11.30 4.97 -7.38
CA THR A 85 -10.52 3.91 -6.72
C THR A 85 -11.35 3.28 -5.62
N HIS A 86 -11.15 1.98 -5.40
CA HIS A 86 -11.74 1.27 -4.27
C HIS A 86 -10.67 0.99 -3.24
N PHE A 87 -10.90 1.42 -2.01
CA PHE A 87 -10.19 0.94 -0.84
C PHE A 87 -10.96 -0.27 -0.34
N THR A 88 -10.25 -1.37 -0.07
CA THR A 88 -10.90 -2.67 0.22
C THR A 88 -10.58 -3.20 1.61
N LYS A 89 -9.34 -3.01 2.06
CA LYS A 89 -8.86 -3.54 3.35
C LYS A 89 -7.74 -2.70 3.94
N VAL A 90 -7.47 -2.92 5.21
CA VAL A 90 -6.25 -2.46 5.88
C VAL A 90 -5.55 -3.64 6.52
N THR A 91 -4.26 -3.81 6.25
CA THR A 91 -3.41 -4.88 6.76
C THR A 91 -2.26 -4.33 7.59
N VAL A 92 -2.07 -4.81 8.81
CA VAL A 92 -0.93 -4.53 9.68
C VAL A 92 0.17 -5.56 9.38
N LEU A 93 1.39 -5.09 9.09
CA LEU A 93 2.47 -5.93 8.59
C LEU A 93 3.76 -5.82 9.42
N PRO A 94 4.51 -6.93 9.54
CA PRO A 94 5.81 -6.92 10.16
C PRO A 94 6.88 -6.32 9.36
N SER A 95 6.78 -6.64 8.10
CA SER A 95 7.68 -6.29 7.09
C SER A 95 6.79 -6.04 5.90
N ALA A 96 7.02 -4.92 5.26
CA ALA A 96 6.51 -4.72 3.92
C ALA A 96 7.63 -5.12 2.97
N ASP A 97 7.30 -5.92 1.96
CA ASP A 97 8.25 -6.24 0.89
C ASP A 97 8.82 -4.94 0.27
N GLY A 98 10.12 -4.94 -0.02
CA GLY A 98 10.86 -3.73 -0.41
C GLY A 98 11.04 -2.66 0.69
N LEU A 99 10.37 -2.76 1.83
CA LEU A 99 10.49 -1.83 2.98
C LEU A 99 11.08 -2.48 4.24
N GLY A 100 11.15 -3.81 4.30
CA GLY A 100 11.74 -4.58 5.40
C GLY A 100 10.92 -4.53 6.70
N TRP A 101 11.48 -5.10 7.77
CA TRP A 101 10.84 -5.15 9.09
C TRP A 101 10.56 -3.76 9.67
N ALA A 102 9.42 -3.61 10.34
CA ALA A 102 8.96 -2.39 10.97
C ALA A 102 9.80 -2.09 12.22
N LYS A 103 10.03 -0.79 12.49
CA LYS A 103 10.90 -0.36 13.60
C LYS A 103 10.28 -0.73 14.95
N SER A 104 11.14 -0.86 15.96
CA SER A 104 10.73 -1.02 17.36
C SER A 104 9.67 0.01 17.75
N GLY A 105 8.52 -0.46 18.24
CA GLY A 105 7.40 0.39 18.63
C GLY A 105 6.60 1.04 17.48
N THR A 106 6.91 0.77 16.20
CA THR A 106 6.09 1.24 15.04
C THR A 106 5.82 0.18 13.95
N MET A 107 4.57 -0.07 13.57
CA MET A 107 4.13 -1.15 12.66
C MET A 107 3.85 -0.61 11.26
N TRP A 108 3.92 -1.49 10.26
CA TRP A 108 3.41 -1.15 8.93
C TRP A 108 1.89 -1.32 8.89
N VAL A 109 1.21 -0.43 8.18
CA VAL A 109 -0.20 -0.48 7.86
C VAL A 109 -0.32 -0.31 6.36
N ALA A 110 -0.66 -1.37 5.66
CA ALA A 110 -0.98 -1.40 4.24
C ALA A 110 -2.48 -1.16 4.04
N VAL A 111 -2.87 -0.32 3.10
CA VAL A 111 -4.25 -0.08 2.71
C VAL A 111 -4.43 -0.61 1.29
N GLY A 112 -5.27 -1.63 1.16
CA GLY A 112 -5.56 -2.29 -0.11
C GLY A 112 -6.32 -1.37 -1.05
N THR A 113 -5.87 -1.32 -2.31
CA THR A 113 -6.49 -0.55 -3.38
C THR A 113 -6.77 -1.42 -4.59
N GLU A 114 -8.00 -1.34 -5.09
CA GLU A 114 -8.50 -2.10 -6.25
C GLU A 114 -9.22 -1.19 -7.23
N GLY A 115 -9.23 -1.59 -8.51
CA GLY A 115 -10.05 -0.97 -9.56
C GLY A 115 -9.82 0.53 -9.71
N SER A 116 -8.57 0.98 -9.56
CA SER A 116 -8.26 2.39 -9.77
C SER A 116 -8.21 2.68 -11.26
N ASP A 117 -9.16 3.50 -11.69
CA ASP A 117 -9.35 3.89 -13.07
C ASP A 117 -9.08 5.39 -13.19
N VAL A 118 -7.98 5.70 -13.89
CA VAL A 118 -7.66 7.06 -14.31
C VAL A 118 -7.88 7.16 -15.81
N ARG A 119 -8.90 7.91 -16.22
CA ARG A 119 -9.16 8.18 -17.63
C ARG A 119 -8.86 9.62 -17.97
N THR A 120 -7.93 9.82 -18.88
CA THR A 120 -7.63 11.10 -19.52
C THR A 120 -8.18 11.11 -20.94
N ASN A 121 -8.56 12.28 -21.43
CA ASN A 121 -9.09 12.47 -22.80
C ASN A 121 -10.42 11.74 -22.98
N LEU A 122 -11.47 12.27 -22.33
CA LEU A 122 -12.84 11.79 -22.52
C LEU A 122 -13.24 11.93 -24.00
N PRO A 123 -14.07 11.02 -24.54
CA PRO A 123 -14.25 10.85 -25.98
C PRO A 123 -14.71 12.15 -26.66
N GLY A 124 -13.92 12.65 -27.62
CA GLY A 124 -14.27 13.83 -28.41
C GLY A 124 -13.11 14.50 -29.16
N THR A 125 -11.86 14.38 -28.71
CA THR A 125 -10.71 15.10 -29.28
C THR A 125 -9.61 14.13 -29.70
N ARG A 126 -9.36 14.03 -31.02
CA ARG A 126 -8.33 13.15 -31.61
C ARG A 126 -6.99 13.86 -31.88
N ASP A 127 -6.88 15.15 -31.58
CA ASP A 127 -5.80 15.99 -32.11
C ASP A 127 -4.64 16.24 -31.13
N TYR A 128 -4.81 15.91 -29.85
CA TYR A 128 -3.78 16.06 -28.82
C TYR A 128 -4.00 15.09 -27.65
N PHE A 129 -2.91 14.79 -26.94
CA PHE A 129 -2.90 13.92 -25.76
C PHE A 129 -2.45 14.70 -24.55
N TYR A 130 -3.18 14.55 -23.44
CA TYR A 130 -2.69 14.93 -22.12
C TYR A 130 -1.99 13.73 -21.45
N SER A 131 -0.83 13.96 -20.84
CA SER A 131 -0.38 13.10 -19.75
C SER A 131 -1.15 13.45 -18.49
N SER A 132 -1.53 12.45 -17.71
CA SER A 132 -1.90 12.67 -16.31
C SER A 132 -1.21 11.62 -15.44
N PRO A 133 -0.06 11.94 -14.84
CA PRO A 133 0.30 11.30 -13.60
C PRO A 133 -0.67 11.84 -12.55
N VAL A 134 -1.82 11.20 -12.38
CA VAL A 134 -2.58 11.39 -11.15
C VAL A 134 -1.62 11.00 -10.04
N SER A 135 -1.24 11.96 -9.20
CA SER A 135 -0.35 11.71 -8.07
C SER A 135 -1.05 10.96 -6.93
N SER A 136 -2.06 10.14 -7.30
CA SER A 136 -3.04 9.39 -6.51
C SER A 136 -2.49 8.91 -5.16
N PRO A 137 -1.27 8.33 -5.08
CA PRO A 137 -0.79 7.79 -3.82
C PRO A 137 -0.23 8.85 -2.87
N ARG A 138 0.40 9.92 -3.40
CA ARG A 138 1.17 10.89 -2.61
C ARG A 138 0.31 11.79 -1.73
N THR A 139 -0.99 11.82 -2.00
CA THR A 139 -1.97 12.59 -1.24
C THR A 139 -2.73 11.76 -0.21
N ALA A 140 -2.42 10.47 -0.09
CA ALA A 140 -2.98 9.61 0.94
C ALA A 140 -2.26 9.82 2.28
N GLN A 141 -3.03 9.93 3.36
CA GLN A 141 -2.51 10.03 4.73
C GLN A 141 -3.35 9.15 5.65
N LEU A 142 -2.72 8.54 6.67
CA LEU A 142 -3.43 8.01 7.81
C LEU A 142 -3.41 9.02 8.95
N VAL A 143 -4.51 9.17 9.66
CA VAL A 143 -4.60 10.05 10.82
C VAL A 143 -5.11 9.25 12.03
N ASP A 144 -4.41 9.28 13.16
CA ASP A 144 -4.90 8.62 14.38
C ASP A 144 -6.03 9.41 15.07
N ALA A 145 -6.61 8.83 16.13
CA ALA A 145 -7.63 9.47 16.94
C ALA A 145 -7.17 10.77 17.64
N ARG A 146 -5.84 11.02 17.73
CA ARG A 146 -5.25 12.23 18.30
C ARG A 146 -4.89 13.26 17.24
N SER A 147 -5.30 13.05 15.98
CA SER A 147 -4.98 13.88 14.83
C SER A 147 -3.51 13.90 14.41
N HIS A 148 -2.70 12.93 14.84
CA HIS A 148 -1.37 12.74 14.27
C HIS A 148 -1.48 12.17 12.86
N SER A 149 -0.79 12.80 11.91
CA SER A 149 -0.77 12.36 10.50
C SER A 149 0.46 11.51 10.21
N PHE A 150 0.23 10.39 9.53
CA PHE A 150 1.25 9.49 9.01
C PHE A 150 1.22 9.54 7.49
N ALA A 151 2.34 9.97 6.91
CA ALA A 151 2.51 10.03 5.46
C ALA A 151 2.70 8.63 4.86
N LEU A 152 2.38 8.50 3.57
CA LEU A 152 2.66 7.30 2.80
C LEU A 152 4.16 6.99 2.81
N ALA A 153 4.51 5.79 3.28
CA ALA A 153 5.88 5.29 3.29
C ALA A 153 6.27 4.62 1.97
N GLY A 154 5.30 4.00 1.28
CA GLY A 154 5.55 3.35 0.00
C GLY A 154 4.33 2.65 -0.55
N LYS A 155 4.56 1.79 -1.54
CA LYS A 155 3.56 0.92 -2.14
C LYS A 155 4.03 -0.52 -2.13
N LEU A 156 3.12 -1.44 -1.85
CA LEU A 156 3.33 -2.87 -2.06
C LEU A 156 2.63 -3.28 -3.35
N VAL A 157 3.39 -3.43 -4.42
CA VAL A 157 2.86 -4.01 -5.66
C VAL A 157 2.65 -5.49 -5.40
N THR A 158 1.39 -5.89 -5.31
CA THR A 158 1.03 -7.31 -5.22
C THR A 158 0.69 -7.80 -6.62
N THR A 159 0.87 -9.09 -6.89
CA THR A 159 0.53 -9.71 -8.19
C THR A 159 -0.94 -9.51 -8.58
N MET A 160 -1.81 -9.12 -7.64
CA MET A 160 -3.24 -8.89 -7.84
C MET A 160 -3.66 -7.41 -7.91
N SER A 161 -2.74 -6.44 -7.75
CA SER A 161 -3.06 -5.01 -7.88
C SER A 161 -1.96 -4.27 -8.64
N SER A 162 -2.30 -3.77 -9.83
CA SER A 162 -1.41 -2.92 -10.65
C SER A 162 -1.06 -1.59 -9.98
N GLU A 163 -1.85 -1.16 -8.99
CA GLU A 163 -1.60 0.08 -8.25
C GLU A 163 -0.83 -0.12 -6.94
N GLY A 164 -0.89 -1.32 -6.36
CA GLY A 164 -0.23 -1.69 -5.13
C GLY A 164 -0.83 -1.06 -3.86
N ASP A 165 -0.78 -1.79 -2.75
CA ASP A 165 -1.33 -1.36 -1.47
C ASP A 165 -0.52 -0.17 -0.93
N LEU A 166 -1.22 0.84 -0.39
CA LEU A 166 -0.61 2.03 0.19
C LEU A 166 -0.06 1.72 1.59
N VAL A 167 1.25 1.85 1.82
CA VAL A 167 1.86 1.46 3.10
C VAL A 167 2.25 2.66 3.94
N PHE A 168 1.93 2.61 5.23
CA PHE A 168 2.18 3.65 6.23
C PHE A 168 2.89 3.05 7.45
N GLN A 169 3.73 3.82 8.12
CA GLN A 169 4.32 3.42 9.40
C GLN A 169 3.61 4.15 10.54
N VAL A 170 3.09 3.41 11.52
CA VAL A 170 2.34 3.99 12.65
C VAL A 170 2.82 3.39 13.97
N PRO A 171 2.65 4.05 15.13
CA PRO A 171 2.93 3.43 16.43
C PRO A 171 2.14 2.12 16.63
N GLU A 172 2.72 1.07 17.24
CA GLU A 172 1.97 -0.19 17.53
C GLU A 172 0.70 0.04 18.33
N THR A 173 0.70 1.08 19.16
CA THR A 173 -0.41 1.43 20.05
C THR A 173 -1.60 2.05 19.31
N THR A 174 -1.49 2.32 18.01
CA THR A 174 -2.51 3.01 17.20
C THR A 174 -3.75 2.13 16.99
N ARG A 175 -4.83 2.30 17.76
CA ARG A 175 -6.00 1.39 17.67
C ARG A 175 -6.91 1.66 16.46
N SER A 176 -6.92 2.88 15.94
CA SER A 176 -7.73 3.26 14.79
C SER A 176 -7.05 4.35 13.98
N VAL A 177 -7.38 4.40 12.69
CA VAL A 177 -6.87 5.38 11.76
C VAL A 177 -8.00 5.88 10.86
N THR A 178 -7.84 7.09 10.37
CA THR A 178 -8.66 7.66 9.30
C THR A 178 -7.80 7.80 8.08
N LEU A 179 -8.11 7.08 7.02
CA LEU A 179 -7.56 7.32 5.69
C LEU A 179 -8.12 8.65 5.19
N ARG A 180 -7.24 9.60 4.88
CA ARG A 180 -7.56 10.82 4.16
C ARG A 180 -6.99 10.69 2.76
N TYR A 181 -7.86 10.84 1.76
CA TYR A 181 -7.50 10.73 0.36
C TYR A 181 -7.93 11.99 -0.38
N ALA A 182 -6.97 12.81 -0.81
CA ALA A 182 -7.23 14.09 -1.47
C ALA A 182 -6.41 14.22 -2.76
N PRO A 183 -6.73 13.44 -3.81
CA PRO A 183 -5.88 13.35 -4.99
C PRO A 183 -5.80 14.68 -5.75
N THR A 184 -4.59 14.99 -6.17
CA THR A 184 -4.29 16.07 -7.10
C THR A 184 -3.68 15.48 -8.37
N ALA A 185 -4.10 15.99 -9.51
CA ALA A 185 -3.57 15.58 -10.80
C ALA A 185 -2.94 16.78 -11.49
N THR A 186 -1.68 16.63 -11.86
CA THR A 186 -1.02 17.55 -12.78
C THR A 186 -1.15 16.99 -14.18
N PHE A 187 -1.52 17.82 -15.13
CA PHE A 187 -1.64 17.43 -16.52
C PHE A 187 -0.88 18.41 -17.41
N ALA A 188 -0.39 17.89 -18.53
CA ALA A 188 0.30 18.65 -19.55
C ALA A 188 0.06 17.98 -20.90
N VAL A 189 0.00 18.78 -21.96
CA VAL A 189 -0.08 18.27 -23.32
C VAL A 189 1.24 17.60 -23.67
N THR A 190 1.18 16.34 -24.08
CA THR A 190 2.34 15.56 -24.50
C THR A 190 2.48 15.48 -26.02
N ARG A 191 1.40 15.70 -26.77
CA ARG A 191 1.42 15.65 -28.22
C ARG A 191 0.32 16.51 -28.82
N VAL A 192 0.63 17.19 -29.92
CA VAL A 192 -0.29 18.01 -30.72
C VAL A 192 -0.11 17.67 -32.19
N TRP A 193 -1.20 17.45 -32.93
CA TRP A 193 -1.17 17.10 -34.35
C TRP A 193 -1.74 18.15 -35.30
N SER A 194 -2.81 18.86 -34.92
CA SER A 194 -3.51 19.76 -35.85
C SER A 194 -4.21 20.96 -35.20
N SER A 195 -4.56 20.90 -33.91
CA SER A 195 -5.26 21.97 -33.18
C SER A 195 -4.55 22.34 -31.88
N GLN A 196 -4.69 23.60 -31.45
CA GLN A 196 -4.09 24.07 -30.20
C GLN A 196 -4.94 23.60 -29.01
N ALA A 197 -4.36 22.72 -28.19
CA ALA A 197 -4.98 22.24 -26.96
C ALA A 197 -5.19 23.39 -25.95
N ASN A 198 -6.36 23.43 -25.32
CA ASN A 198 -6.65 24.39 -24.25
C ASN A 198 -7.22 23.70 -23.00
N PRO A 199 -6.57 23.79 -21.83
CA PRO A 199 -5.27 24.43 -21.56
C PRO A 199 -4.09 23.50 -21.86
N THR A 200 -2.90 24.04 -22.14
CA THR A 200 -1.71 23.21 -22.43
C THR A 200 -1.16 22.45 -21.21
N GLY A 201 -1.64 22.79 -20.02
CA GLY A 201 -1.36 22.06 -18.79
C GLY A 201 -2.00 22.73 -17.57
N GLY A 202 -1.80 22.12 -16.41
CA GLY A 202 -2.21 22.66 -15.13
C GLY A 202 -2.35 21.60 -14.04
N THR A 203 -3.03 22.00 -12.97
CA THR A 203 -3.36 21.13 -11.84
C THR A 203 -4.87 21.13 -11.65
N VAL A 204 -5.42 19.95 -11.37
CA VAL A 204 -6.78 19.78 -10.88
C VAL A 204 -6.75 19.13 -9.50
N THR A 205 -7.55 19.67 -8.60
CA THR A 205 -7.79 19.09 -7.27
C THR A 205 -9.13 18.38 -7.34
N LEU A 206 -9.14 17.10 -6.99
CA LEU A 206 -10.37 16.33 -6.90
C LEU A 206 -10.95 16.43 -5.47
N PRO A 207 -12.25 16.13 -5.27
CA PRO A 207 -12.85 16.12 -3.93
C PRO A 207 -12.07 15.20 -2.98
N SER A 208 -11.97 15.56 -1.71
CA SER A 208 -11.35 14.70 -0.71
C SER A 208 -12.33 13.68 -0.16
N MET A 209 -11.83 12.50 0.21
CA MET A 209 -12.56 11.49 0.96
C MET A 209 -11.85 11.21 2.28
N THR A 210 -12.64 10.85 3.30
CA THR A 210 -12.12 10.28 4.54
C THR A 210 -12.84 9.00 4.89
N VAL A 211 -12.10 7.96 5.26
CA VAL A 211 -12.67 6.70 5.73
C VAL A 211 -11.99 6.32 7.03
N LYS A 212 -12.78 6.12 8.09
CA LYS A 212 -12.28 5.64 9.37
C LYS A 212 -12.29 4.13 9.39
N VAL A 213 -11.24 3.55 9.94
CA VAL A 213 -11.13 2.11 10.19
C VAL A 213 -10.50 1.89 11.54
N ASP A 214 -11.11 1.01 12.31
CA ASP A 214 -10.46 0.48 13.49
C ASP A 214 -9.41 -0.52 13.01
N LEU A 215 -8.16 -0.26 13.36
CA LEU A 215 -7.10 -1.19 13.01
C LEU A 215 -7.41 -2.49 13.73
N PRO A 216 -7.28 -3.63 13.03
CA PRO A 216 -7.61 -4.92 13.62
C PRO A 216 -6.80 -5.09 14.91
N GLN A 217 -7.29 -5.81 15.91
CA GLN A 217 -6.68 -5.94 17.25
C GLN A 217 -6.07 -7.31 17.44
#